data_AF-A0A2J5PGT2-F1
#
_entry.id   AF-A0A2J5PGT2-F1
#
_cell.length_a   1.000
_cell.length_b   1.000
_cell.length_c   1.000
_cell.angle_alpha   90.00
_cell.angle_beta   90.00
_cell.angle_gamma   90.00
#
_symmetry.space_group_name_H-M   'P 1'
#
loop_
_entity.id
_entity.type
_entity.pdbx_description
1 polymer ?
#
loop_
_entity_poly.entity_id
_entity_poly.type
_entity_poly.pdbx_seq_one_letter_code
_entity_poly.pdbx_strand_id
1 'polypeptide(L)'
;MNKRLWVLNPLLLATALPAWAADDSMIVSANRTHRTVAEMAQTTWVIEGQEIEQQVQGGKEFKDVLAQLIPGIDVSSQGRTNYGMNMRGRAIVVLIDGVRLNSSRTDSRQLDSIDPFNIEHIEVISGATSLYGGGSTGGLINIVTKKGQQERQVDLELGSKTGFANSNDHDERVAAAVSGGTDHASGRLSVAYQRFGGWYDGNNDALILDNTQTGLQHSDRLDVMGTGTIEIDENRQLQLVTQYYKSQGDDYGLYLGKNMSAVTGDGKAFTTDGLN
;
A
#
# COMPACT_ATOMS: atom_id res chain seq x y z
N MET A 1 25.33 45.54 10.39
CA MET A 1 23.91 45.81 10.75
C MET A 1 23.05 44.99 9.81
N ASN A 2 22.57 43.84 10.28
CA ASN A 2 21.92 42.81 9.47
C ASN A 2 20.52 43.24 9.06
N LYS A 3 20.24 43.36 7.76
CA LYS A 3 18.88 43.51 7.23
C LYS A 3 18.43 42.14 6.70
N ARG A 4 17.55 41.47 7.45
CA ARG A 4 16.80 40.30 6.97
C ARG A 4 15.59 40.82 6.17
N LEU A 5 15.54 40.56 4.87
CA LEU A 5 14.31 40.68 4.08
C LEU A 5 13.55 39.35 4.15
N TRP A 6 12.33 39.41 4.65
CA TRP A 6 11.34 38.36 4.50
C TRP A 6 10.56 38.66 3.22
N VAL A 7 10.63 37.77 2.23
CA VAL A 7 9.74 37.82 1.06
C VAL A 7 8.60 36.84 1.32
N LEU A 8 7.43 37.38 1.62
CA LEU A 8 6.15 36.66 1.52
C LEU A 8 5.89 36.42 0.02
N ASN A 9 5.77 35.15 -0.37
CA ASN A 9 5.44 34.76 -1.74
C ASN A 9 3.94 35.00 -1.97
N PRO A 10 3.53 35.87 -2.91
CA PRO A 10 2.12 36.06 -3.23
C PRO A 10 1.59 34.85 -4.01
N LEU A 11 0.33 34.48 -3.75
CA LEU A 11 -0.41 33.44 -4.47
C LEU A 11 -0.13 33.48 -5.99
N LEU A 12 0.44 32.41 -6.52
CA LEU A 12 0.41 32.13 -7.96
C LEU A 12 -0.99 31.65 -8.32
N LEU A 13 -1.77 32.54 -8.94
CA LEU A 13 -2.99 32.19 -9.64
C LEU A 13 -2.61 31.52 -10.96
N ALA A 14 -2.52 30.19 -10.96
CA ALA A 14 -2.28 29.41 -12.17
C ALA A 14 -3.55 29.43 -13.03
N THR A 15 -3.53 30.18 -14.12
CA THR A 15 -4.54 30.06 -15.18
C THR A 15 -4.33 28.73 -15.89
N ALA A 16 -5.18 27.75 -15.60
CA ALA A 16 -5.24 26.49 -16.34
C ALA A 16 -5.69 26.78 -17.79
N LEU A 17 -4.75 26.77 -18.73
CA LEU A 17 -5.07 26.54 -20.13
C LEU A 17 -5.39 25.04 -20.27
N PRO A 18 -6.46 24.65 -20.99
CA PRO A 18 -6.71 23.25 -21.26
C PRO A 18 -5.57 22.73 -22.13
N ALA A 19 -4.68 21.94 -21.54
CA ALA A 19 -3.79 21.08 -22.30
C ALA A 19 -4.70 20.14 -23.10
N TRP A 20 -4.55 20.17 -24.43
CA TRP A 20 -5.22 19.21 -25.29
C TRP A 20 -4.70 17.83 -24.87
N ALA A 21 -5.63 16.96 -24.46
CA ALA A 21 -5.35 15.60 -24.04
C ALA A 21 -4.56 14.89 -25.14
N ALA A 22 -3.30 14.56 -24.83
CA ALA A 22 -2.68 13.40 -25.44
C ALA A 22 -3.55 12.20 -25.01
N ASP A 23 -4.00 11.43 -25.98
CA ASP A 23 -4.75 10.18 -25.74
C ASP A 23 -3.77 9.16 -25.16
N ASP A 24 -3.46 9.33 -23.88
CA ASP A 24 -2.52 8.50 -23.12
C ASP A 24 -3.27 7.25 -22.66
N SER A 25 -3.52 6.37 -23.63
CA SER A 25 -4.26 5.15 -23.37
C SER A 25 -3.42 4.25 -22.48
N MET A 26 -3.72 4.25 -21.18
CA MET A 26 -2.97 3.46 -20.21
C MET A 26 -3.02 1.97 -20.54
N ILE A 27 -1.85 1.37 -20.68
CA ILE A 27 -1.67 -0.04 -21.06
C ILE A 27 -1.76 -0.90 -19.81
N VAL A 28 -2.64 -1.90 -19.85
CA VAL A 28 -2.82 -2.86 -18.76
C VAL A 28 -1.93 -4.08 -18.98
N SER A 29 -0.93 -4.24 -18.13
CA SER A 29 0.02 -5.35 -18.17
C SER A 29 -0.60 -6.67 -17.69
N ALA A 30 -1.59 -6.61 -16.81
CA ALA A 30 -2.24 -7.79 -16.22
C ALA A 30 -2.96 -8.71 -17.22
N ASN A 31 -3.25 -8.27 -18.46
CA ASN A 31 -3.82 -9.16 -19.49
C ASN A 31 -2.75 -9.98 -20.23
N ARG A 32 -1.45 -9.82 -19.92
CA ARG A 32 -0.30 -10.41 -20.65
C ARG A 32 -0.17 -10.01 -22.13
N THR A 33 -1.18 -9.39 -22.73
CA THR A 33 -1.19 -8.90 -24.12
C THR A 33 -1.04 -7.39 -24.24
N HIS A 34 -0.75 -6.67 -23.15
CA HIS A 34 -0.52 -5.21 -23.13
C HIS A 34 -1.56 -4.43 -23.96
N ARG A 35 -2.82 -4.47 -23.51
CA ARG A 35 -3.93 -3.78 -24.18
C ARG A 35 -4.39 -2.59 -23.35
N THR A 36 -4.95 -1.60 -24.03
CA THR A 36 -5.59 -0.46 -23.37
C THR A 36 -6.87 -0.91 -22.67
N VAL A 37 -7.33 -0.15 -21.66
CA VAL A 37 -8.60 -0.43 -20.97
C VAL A 37 -9.78 -0.51 -21.96
N ALA A 38 -9.79 0.31 -23.01
CA ALA A 38 -10.86 0.35 -24.01
C ALA A 38 -10.94 -0.92 -24.88
N GLU A 39 -9.83 -1.66 -25.03
CA GLU A 39 -9.76 -2.89 -25.82
C GLU A 39 -10.06 -4.15 -24.99
N MET A 40 -10.25 -3.99 -23.68
CA MET A 40 -10.53 -5.10 -22.77
C MET A 40 -11.98 -5.55 -22.87
N ALA A 41 -12.19 -6.84 -23.11
CA ALA A 41 -13.52 -7.44 -23.05
C ALA A 41 -14.04 -7.60 -21.61
N GLN A 42 -13.16 -7.56 -20.61
CA GLN A 42 -13.49 -7.63 -19.19
C GLN A 42 -13.50 -6.24 -18.57
N THR A 43 -14.36 -6.04 -17.56
CA THR A 43 -14.35 -4.79 -16.78
C THR A 43 -12.99 -4.60 -16.13
N THR A 44 -12.28 -3.56 -16.56
CA THR A 44 -10.92 -3.26 -16.13
C THR A 44 -10.88 -1.85 -15.58
N TRP A 45 -10.23 -1.68 -14.43
CA TRP A 45 -9.94 -0.39 -13.85
C TRP A 45 -8.44 -0.23 -13.72
N VAL A 46 -7.97 1.00 -13.88
CA VAL A 46 -6.66 1.38 -13.40
C VAL A 46 -6.82 2.51 -12.40
N ILE A 47 -6.22 2.31 -11.24
CA ILE A 47 -6.16 3.30 -10.17
C ILE A 47 -4.78 3.92 -10.22
N GLU A 48 -4.73 5.21 -10.53
CA GLU A 48 -3.49 5.97 -10.71
C GLU A 48 -2.74 6.11 -9.38
N GLY A 49 -1.41 6.16 -9.44
CA GLY A 49 -0.56 6.38 -8.26
C GLY A 49 -0.94 7.65 -7.49
N GLN A 50 -1.30 8.71 -8.22
CA GLN A 50 -1.73 9.97 -7.60
C GLN A 50 -3.01 9.82 -6.76
N GLU A 51 -3.97 9.00 -7.20
CA GLU A 51 -5.20 8.74 -6.44
C GLU A 51 -4.90 7.94 -5.16
N ILE A 52 -3.98 6.97 -5.26
CA ILE A 52 -3.52 6.17 -4.12
C ILE A 52 -2.80 7.07 -3.12
N GLU A 53 -1.84 7.86 -3.58
CA GLU A 53 -1.08 8.81 -2.77
C GLU A 53 -2.01 9.79 -2.04
N GLN A 54 -3.02 10.32 -2.72
CA GLN A 54 -3.99 11.24 -2.11
C GLN A 54 -4.75 10.59 -0.95
N GLN A 55 -5.17 9.32 -1.09
CA GLN A 55 -5.87 8.63 0.01
C GLN A 55 -4.92 8.26 1.16
N VAL A 56 -3.69 7.83 0.86
CA VAL A 56 -2.67 7.47 1.85
C VAL A 56 -2.20 8.69 2.65
N GLN A 57 -2.01 9.83 1.99
CA GLN A 57 -1.72 11.11 2.66
C GLN A 57 -2.86 11.55 3.59
N GLY A 58 -4.09 11.11 3.32
CA GLY A 58 -5.24 11.25 4.21
C GLY A 58 -5.22 10.33 5.44
N GLY A 59 -4.17 9.53 5.62
CA GLY A 59 -3.98 8.62 6.76
C GLY A 59 -4.73 7.29 6.65
N LYS A 60 -5.12 6.90 5.43
CA LYS A 60 -5.79 5.62 5.14
C LYS A 60 -4.76 4.53 4.85
N GLU A 61 -5.04 3.33 5.36
CA GLU A 61 -4.23 2.16 5.02
C GLU A 61 -4.51 1.69 3.60
N PHE A 62 -3.50 1.09 2.98
CA PHE A 62 -3.54 0.65 1.58
C PHE A 62 -4.80 -0.15 1.22
N LYS A 63 -5.21 -1.08 2.09
CA LYS A 63 -6.39 -1.92 1.84
C LYS A 63 -7.70 -1.14 1.92
N ASP A 64 -7.77 -0.10 2.75
CA ASP A 64 -8.93 0.80 2.77
C ASP A 64 -8.98 1.65 1.51
N VAL A 65 -7.82 2.06 0.99
CA VAL A 65 -7.72 2.73 -0.32
C VAL A 65 -8.27 1.84 -1.43
N LEU A 66 -7.90 0.56 -1.46
CA LEU A 66 -8.44 -0.41 -2.43
C LEU A 66 -9.96 -0.56 -2.30
N ALA A 67 -10.46 -0.74 -1.08
CA ALA A 67 -11.90 -0.89 -0.83
C ALA A 67 -12.71 0.35 -1.21
N GLN A 68 -12.11 1.54 -1.13
CA GLN A 68 -12.76 2.77 -1.50
C GLN A 68 -12.70 3.07 -3.00
N LEU A 69 -11.55 2.82 -3.65
CA LEU A 69 -11.32 3.20 -5.05
C LEU A 69 -11.80 2.13 -6.04
N ILE A 70 -11.86 0.86 -5.64
CA ILE A 70 -12.21 -0.25 -6.55
C ILE A 70 -13.66 -0.68 -6.34
N PRO A 71 -14.54 -0.50 -7.36
CA PRO A 71 -15.93 -0.92 -7.24
C PRO A 71 -16.09 -2.43 -7.01
N GLY A 72 -16.75 -2.78 -5.91
CA GLY A 72 -17.09 -4.16 -5.58
C GLY A 72 -15.99 -4.94 -4.88
N ILE A 73 -14.90 -4.30 -4.44
CA ILE A 73 -14.02 -4.84 -3.40
C ILE A 73 -14.69 -4.66 -2.03
N ASP A 74 -14.58 -5.67 -1.18
CA ASP A 74 -15.07 -5.62 0.20
C ASP A 74 -14.18 -4.74 1.10
N VAL A 75 -14.78 -4.25 2.19
CA VAL A 75 -14.07 -3.47 3.21
C VAL A 75 -12.88 -4.22 3.80
N SER A 76 -11.84 -3.47 4.15
CA SER A 76 -10.66 -4.08 4.76
C SER A 76 -10.93 -4.53 6.20
N SER A 77 -10.16 -5.53 6.65
CA SER A 77 -10.18 -5.96 8.05
C SER A 77 -9.54 -4.95 9.01
N GLN A 78 -8.91 -3.89 8.48
CA GLN A 78 -8.07 -2.92 9.20
C GLN A 78 -6.87 -3.56 9.95
N GLY A 79 -6.66 -4.88 9.87
CA GLY A 79 -5.50 -5.56 10.44
C GLY A 79 -4.37 -5.71 9.42
N ARG A 80 -3.45 -6.64 9.65
CA ARG A 80 -2.46 -7.06 8.62
C ARG A 80 -3.11 -7.92 7.54
N THR A 81 -4.15 -8.65 7.90
CA THR A 81 -4.77 -9.61 6.98
C THR A 81 -5.69 -8.97 5.92
N ASN A 82 -5.73 -9.51 4.70
CA ASN A 82 -6.80 -9.31 3.73
C ASN A 82 -7.78 -10.50 3.69
N TYR A 83 -7.85 -11.30 4.77
CA TYR A 83 -8.86 -12.35 4.91
C TYR A 83 -10.27 -11.75 4.87
N GLY A 84 -11.18 -12.39 4.14
CA GLY A 84 -12.54 -11.90 3.94
C GLY A 84 -12.67 -10.86 2.83
N MET A 85 -11.60 -10.11 2.50
CA MET A 85 -11.63 -9.19 1.35
C MET A 85 -11.77 -9.99 0.06
N ASN A 86 -12.81 -9.68 -0.71
CA ASN A 86 -13.13 -10.34 -1.95
C ASN A 86 -13.68 -9.31 -2.95
N MET A 87 -13.89 -9.74 -4.20
CA MET A 87 -14.51 -8.92 -5.23
C MET A 87 -15.87 -9.53 -5.58
N ARG A 88 -16.95 -8.81 -5.27
CA ARG A 88 -18.34 -9.22 -5.52
C ARG A 88 -18.67 -10.61 -4.94
N GLY A 89 -18.22 -10.89 -3.72
CA GLY A 89 -18.42 -12.16 -3.01
C GLY A 89 -17.49 -13.30 -3.45
N ARG A 90 -16.46 -13.03 -4.25
CA ARG A 90 -15.60 -14.06 -4.86
C ARG A 90 -14.11 -13.75 -4.70
N ALA A 91 -13.31 -14.81 -4.55
CA ALA A 91 -11.88 -14.69 -4.22
C ALA A 91 -11.10 -13.94 -5.30
N ILE A 92 -10.18 -13.08 -4.84
CA ILE A 92 -9.26 -12.30 -5.68
C ILE A 92 -7.87 -12.92 -5.72
N VAL A 93 -7.15 -12.63 -6.80
CA VAL A 93 -5.71 -12.90 -6.92
C VAL A 93 -4.95 -11.59 -6.93
N VAL A 94 -3.87 -11.51 -6.17
CA VAL A 94 -2.98 -10.35 -6.07
C VAL A 94 -1.67 -10.68 -6.78
N LEU A 95 -1.23 -9.74 -7.61
CA LEU A 95 0.03 -9.77 -8.33
C LEU A 95 0.84 -8.52 -7.98
N ILE A 96 2.17 -8.63 -8.02
CA ILE A 96 3.09 -7.50 -8.10
C ILE A 96 3.85 -7.63 -9.41
N ASP A 97 3.77 -6.62 -10.27
CA ASP A 97 4.40 -6.62 -11.60
C ASP A 97 4.10 -7.91 -12.41
N GLY A 98 2.86 -8.41 -12.33
CA GLY A 98 2.43 -9.64 -12.98
C GLY A 98 2.89 -10.95 -12.31
N VAL A 99 3.66 -10.88 -11.22
CA VAL A 99 4.07 -12.05 -10.42
C VAL A 99 3.04 -12.31 -9.34
N ARG A 100 2.48 -13.53 -9.32
CA ARG A 100 1.45 -13.93 -8.37
C ARG A 100 2.01 -14.08 -6.95
N LEU A 101 1.30 -13.48 -5.99
CA LEU A 101 1.58 -13.63 -4.55
C LEU A 101 0.78 -14.76 -3.89
N ASN A 102 -0.45 -15.02 -4.36
CA ASN A 102 -1.27 -16.09 -3.79
C ASN A 102 -0.64 -17.47 -4.04
N SER A 103 -0.60 -18.30 -3.01
CA SER A 103 -0.17 -19.70 -3.10
C SER A 103 -1.35 -20.67 -3.21
N SER A 104 -1.08 -21.97 -3.30
CA SER A 104 -2.12 -23.01 -3.19
C SER A 104 -2.68 -23.14 -1.77
N ARG A 105 -1.95 -22.66 -0.77
CA ARG A 105 -2.42 -22.55 0.62
C ARG A 105 -3.19 -21.25 0.78
N THR A 106 -4.22 -21.29 1.62
CA THR A 106 -4.88 -20.09 2.10
C THR A 106 -3.86 -19.22 2.82
N ASP A 107 -3.56 -18.09 2.22
CA ASP A 107 -2.77 -17.00 2.78
C ASP A 107 -3.60 -15.74 2.64
N SER A 108 -3.37 -14.78 3.51
CA SER A 108 -4.23 -13.61 3.67
C SER A 108 -3.43 -12.37 4.03
N ARG A 109 -2.20 -12.23 3.51
CA ARG A 109 -1.37 -11.01 3.69
C ARG A 109 -0.79 -10.48 2.38
N GLN A 110 -1.36 -10.85 1.23
CA GLN A 110 -0.83 -10.41 -0.07
C GLN A 110 -0.96 -8.90 -0.30
N LEU A 111 -1.93 -8.26 0.34
CA LEU A 111 -2.09 -6.80 0.29
C LEU A 111 -1.31 -6.09 1.41
N ASP A 112 -0.53 -6.83 2.21
CA ASP A 112 0.40 -6.32 3.23
C ASP A 112 1.83 -6.76 2.88
N SER A 113 2.20 -6.65 1.60
CA SER A 113 3.52 -7.08 1.09
C SER A 113 4.29 -5.97 0.37
N ILE A 114 3.70 -4.79 0.24
CA ILE A 114 4.31 -3.64 -0.44
C ILE A 114 3.80 -2.36 0.22
N ASP A 115 4.69 -1.39 0.36
CA ASP A 115 4.34 -0.07 0.82
C ASP A 115 3.79 0.80 -0.33
N PRO A 116 2.68 1.55 -0.15
CA PRO A 116 2.09 2.38 -1.19
C PRO A 116 3.04 3.39 -1.84
N PHE A 117 4.09 3.82 -1.14
CA PHE A 117 5.12 4.71 -1.68
C PHE A 117 5.82 4.15 -2.93
N ASN A 118 5.84 2.82 -3.06
CA ASN A 118 6.46 2.11 -4.16
C ASN A 118 5.50 1.76 -5.30
N ILE A 119 4.21 2.11 -5.19
CA ILE A 119 3.19 1.76 -6.18
C ILE A 119 3.08 2.87 -7.23
N GLU A 120 3.20 2.50 -8.51
CA GLU A 120 2.99 3.40 -9.63
C GLU A 120 1.50 3.50 -9.96
N HIS A 121 0.84 2.36 -10.10
CA HIS A 121 -0.59 2.25 -10.29
C HIS A 121 -1.07 0.84 -9.95
N ILE A 122 -2.39 0.66 -9.93
CA ILE A 122 -3.02 -0.63 -9.66
C ILE A 122 -3.97 -0.96 -10.79
N GLU A 123 -3.74 -2.10 -11.42
CA GLU A 123 -4.61 -2.62 -12.47
C GLU A 123 -5.54 -3.66 -11.87
N VAL A 124 -6.82 -3.57 -12.19
CA VAL A 124 -7.85 -4.45 -11.66
C VAL A 124 -8.63 -5.03 -12.82
N ILE A 125 -8.62 -6.36 -12.95
CA ILE A 125 -9.48 -7.07 -13.89
C ILE A 125 -10.59 -7.75 -13.09
N SER A 126 -11.82 -7.29 -13.28
CA SER A 126 -13.00 -7.84 -12.63
C SER A 126 -13.52 -9.07 -13.33
N GLY A 127 -13.98 -10.03 -12.53
CA GLY A 127 -14.60 -11.26 -13.01
C GLY A 127 -13.62 -12.43 -13.07
N ALA A 128 -14.19 -13.62 -13.23
CA ALA A 128 -13.42 -14.86 -13.22
C ALA A 128 -12.40 -14.89 -14.37
N THR A 129 -11.17 -15.29 -14.07
CA THR A 129 -10.10 -15.45 -15.08
C THR A 129 -9.11 -16.52 -14.67
N SER A 130 -8.55 -17.21 -15.66
CA SER A 130 -7.50 -18.22 -15.48
C SER A 130 -6.14 -17.75 -15.98
N LEU A 131 -5.98 -16.46 -16.34
CA LEU A 131 -4.75 -15.89 -16.93
C LEU A 131 -3.48 -16.20 -16.11
N TYR A 132 -3.61 -16.22 -14.79
CA TYR A 132 -2.53 -16.51 -13.85
C TYR A 132 -2.71 -17.85 -13.13
N GLY A 133 -3.58 -18.74 -13.62
CA GLY A 133 -3.97 -19.99 -12.96
C GLY A 133 -5.25 -19.88 -12.12
N GLY A 134 -5.51 -20.91 -11.30
CA GLY A 134 -6.73 -21.01 -10.49
C GLY A 134 -6.84 -19.95 -9.37
N GLY A 135 -8.05 -19.78 -8.84
CA GLY A 135 -8.33 -18.96 -7.66
C GLY A 135 -8.87 -17.55 -7.92
N SER A 136 -8.70 -17.00 -9.13
CA SER A 136 -9.26 -15.68 -9.50
C SER A 136 -10.71 -15.82 -9.95
N THR A 137 -11.61 -16.06 -8.99
CA THR A 137 -13.05 -16.22 -9.30
C THR A 137 -13.81 -14.89 -9.25
N GLY A 138 -13.32 -13.92 -8.49
CA GLY A 138 -13.85 -12.56 -8.42
C GLY A 138 -13.10 -11.57 -9.30
N GLY A 139 -11.81 -11.81 -9.52
CA GLY A 139 -10.94 -10.94 -10.30
C GLY A 139 -9.50 -10.99 -9.82
N LEU A 140 -8.65 -10.21 -10.48
CA LEU A 140 -7.26 -10.02 -10.06
C LEU A 140 -6.95 -8.54 -9.85
N ILE A 141 -6.01 -8.28 -8.96
CA ILE A 141 -5.41 -6.98 -8.69
C ILE A 141 -3.91 -7.14 -9.00
N ASN A 142 -3.38 -6.31 -9.88
CA ASN A 142 -1.97 -6.22 -10.17
C ASN A 142 -1.44 -4.88 -9.67
N ILE A 143 -0.50 -4.95 -8.73
CA ILE A 143 0.19 -3.78 -8.20
C ILE A 143 1.42 -3.56 -9.07
N VAL A 144 1.45 -2.45 -9.79
CA VAL A 144 2.59 -2.09 -10.63
C VAL A 144 3.52 -1.18 -9.84
N THR A 145 4.82 -1.52 -9.80
CA THR A 145 5.79 -0.81 -8.97
C THR A 145 6.50 0.30 -9.72
N LYS A 146 6.75 1.43 -9.04
CA LYS A 146 7.47 2.58 -9.59
C LYS A 146 8.86 2.15 -10.08
N LYS A 147 9.13 2.41 -11.37
CA LYS A 147 10.41 2.07 -12.01
C LYS A 147 11.44 3.19 -11.93
N GLY A 148 12.68 2.85 -12.27
CA GLY A 148 13.75 3.82 -12.47
C GLY A 148 13.48 4.72 -13.67
N GLN A 149 13.69 6.02 -13.47
CA GLN A 149 13.62 7.02 -14.53
C GLN A 149 15.02 7.40 -14.99
N GLN A 150 15.15 7.88 -16.22
CA GLN A 150 16.43 8.39 -16.73
C GLN A 150 16.87 9.63 -15.94
N GLU A 151 15.94 10.56 -15.73
CA GLU A 151 16.18 11.76 -14.95
C GLU A 151 16.43 11.42 -13.48
N ARG A 152 17.38 12.15 -12.88
CA ARG A 152 17.61 12.01 -11.45
C ARG A 152 16.46 12.67 -10.69
N GLN A 153 15.72 11.85 -9.95
CA GLN A 153 14.64 12.30 -9.09
C GLN A 153 14.86 11.78 -7.67
N VAL A 154 14.41 12.57 -6.70
CA VAL A 154 14.41 12.24 -5.29
C VAL A 154 13.02 12.48 -4.75
N ASP A 155 12.44 11.44 -4.17
CA ASP A 155 11.13 11.50 -3.52
C ASP A 155 11.33 11.43 -2.01
N LEU A 156 10.58 12.24 -1.27
CA LEU A 156 10.57 12.23 0.20
C LEU A 156 9.12 12.36 0.68
N GLU A 157 8.73 11.47 1.56
CA GLU A 157 7.44 11.47 2.22
C GLU A 157 7.63 11.43 3.74
N LEU A 158 6.97 12.34 4.43
CA LEU A 158 6.93 12.40 5.89
C LEU A 158 5.47 12.49 6.30
N GLY A 159 5.06 11.64 7.25
CA GLY A 159 3.68 11.57 7.71
C GLY A 159 3.60 11.34 9.21
N SER A 160 2.58 11.90 9.84
CA SER A 160 2.21 11.59 11.21
C SER A 160 0.69 11.66 11.36
N LYS A 161 0.14 10.76 12.18
CA LYS A 161 -1.28 10.68 12.48
C LYS A 161 -1.45 10.36 13.97
N THR A 162 -2.47 10.92 14.60
CA THR A 162 -2.79 10.72 16.02
C THR A 162 -4.29 10.77 16.22
N GLY A 163 -4.79 9.96 17.16
CA GLY A 163 -6.18 10.00 17.62
C GLY A 163 -6.45 11.06 18.68
N PHE A 164 -5.41 11.73 19.20
CA PHE A 164 -5.45 12.65 20.33
C PHE A 164 -6.02 12.06 21.64
N ALA A 165 -6.03 10.73 21.75
CA ALA A 165 -6.54 10.00 22.91
C ALA A 165 -5.43 9.67 23.92
N ASN A 166 -4.22 9.35 23.44
CA ASN A 166 -3.12 8.91 24.29
C ASN A 166 -1.73 9.14 23.65
N SER A 167 -0.67 9.25 24.45
CA SER A 167 0.71 9.39 23.95
C SER A 167 1.21 8.19 23.13
N ASN A 168 0.53 7.05 23.18
CA ASN A 168 0.87 5.87 22.40
C ASN A 168 0.06 5.73 21.10
N ASP A 169 -0.81 6.70 20.75
CA ASP A 169 -1.70 6.63 19.58
C ASP A 169 -1.11 7.21 18.28
N HIS A 170 0.20 7.49 18.29
CA HIS A 170 0.89 8.18 17.22
C HIS A 170 1.40 7.21 16.16
N ASP A 171 0.92 7.37 14.94
CA ASP A 171 1.48 6.78 13.74
C ASP A 171 2.56 7.72 13.17
N GLU A 172 3.65 7.15 12.68
CA GLU A 172 4.79 7.88 12.10
C GLU A 172 5.22 7.24 10.79
N ARG A 173 5.54 8.07 9.81
CA ARG A 173 5.90 7.62 8.46
C ARG A 173 7.09 8.39 7.93
N VAL A 174 8.06 7.67 7.40
CA VAL A 174 9.18 8.23 6.65
C VAL A 174 9.46 7.35 5.46
N ALA A 175 9.38 7.90 4.25
CA ALA A 175 9.79 7.20 3.04
C ALA A 175 10.65 8.09 2.16
N ALA A 176 11.66 7.50 1.52
CA ALA A 176 12.52 8.19 0.60
C ALA A 176 12.88 7.29 -0.58
N ALA A 177 13.02 7.88 -1.76
CA ALA A 177 13.54 7.20 -2.93
C ALA A 177 14.52 8.07 -3.70
N VAL A 178 15.42 7.41 -4.41
CA VAL A 178 16.25 8.01 -5.43
C VAL A 178 16.11 7.19 -6.71
N SER A 179 15.88 7.89 -7.82
CA SER A 179 15.91 7.31 -9.15
C SER A 179 16.89 8.05 -10.05
N GLY A 180 17.30 7.40 -11.13
CA GLY A 180 18.17 7.98 -12.14
C GLY A 180 18.74 6.92 -13.07
N GLY A 181 19.24 7.36 -14.21
CA GLY A 181 19.74 6.46 -15.22
C GLY A 181 20.44 7.15 -16.39
N THR A 182 20.57 6.39 -17.47
CA THR A 182 21.03 6.78 -18.80
C THR A 182 19.98 6.35 -19.82
N ASP A 183 20.25 6.56 -21.11
CA ASP A 183 19.36 6.09 -22.19
C ASP A 183 19.23 4.55 -22.24
N HIS A 184 20.15 3.81 -21.62
CA HIS A 184 20.20 2.35 -21.71
C HIS A 184 20.02 1.63 -20.38
N ALA A 185 20.03 2.35 -19.26
CA ALA A 185 19.84 1.74 -17.95
C ALA A 185 19.28 2.76 -16.97
N SER A 186 18.22 2.39 -16.26
CA SER A 186 17.64 3.21 -15.19
C SER A 186 17.44 2.39 -13.93
N GLY A 187 17.46 3.07 -12.79
CA GLY A 187 17.26 2.44 -11.49
C GLY A 187 16.47 3.32 -10.54
N ARG A 188 15.84 2.67 -9.57
CA ARG A 188 15.21 3.30 -8.40
C ARG A 188 15.54 2.47 -7.16
N LEU A 189 15.89 3.15 -6.09
CA LEU A 189 16.05 2.55 -4.76
C LEU A 189 15.20 3.35 -3.78
N SER A 190 14.42 2.66 -2.96
CA SER A 190 13.56 3.26 -1.95
C SER A 190 13.65 2.56 -0.61
N VAL A 191 13.34 3.32 0.43
CA VAL A 191 13.13 2.86 1.79
C VAL A 191 11.88 3.54 2.33
N ALA A 192 10.91 2.77 2.80
CA ALA A 192 9.72 3.25 3.48
C ALA A 192 9.61 2.59 4.85
N TYR A 193 9.46 3.40 5.89
CA TYR A 193 9.26 2.98 7.26
C TYR A 193 7.97 3.59 7.81
N GLN A 194 7.16 2.75 8.43
CA GLN A 194 5.91 3.12 9.08
C GLN A 194 5.87 2.52 10.48
N ARG A 195 5.55 3.35 11.47
CA ARG A 195 5.14 2.93 12.81
C ARG A 195 3.65 3.17 13.00
N PHE A 196 3.00 2.22 13.65
CA PHE A 196 1.59 2.25 14.02
C PHE A 196 1.47 2.33 15.54
N GLY A 197 0.73 3.33 16.02
CA GLY A 197 0.37 3.50 17.42
C GLY A 197 -0.73 2.54 17.88
N GLY A 198 -1.12 2.68 19.14
CA GLY A 198 -2.31 2.03 19.69
C GLY A 198 -3.59 2.74 19.28
N TRP A 199 -4.70 2.02 19.30
CA TRP A 199 -6.02 2.62 19.09
C TRP A 199 -6.79 2.70 20.39
N TYR A 200 -7.60 3.74 20.51
CA TYR A 200 -8.33 4.07 21.73
C TYR A 200 -9.78 4.37 21.40
N ASP A 201 -10.68 4.05 22.33
CA ASP A 201 -12.08 4.44 22.24
C ASP A 201 -12.31 5.90 22.69
N GLY A 202 -13.55 6.36 22.64
CA GLY A 202 -13.92 7.72 23.06
C GLY A 202 -13.77 8.00 24.56
N ASN A 203 -13.50 6.97 25.38
CA ASN A 203 -13.21 7.09 26.81
C ASN A 203 -11.70 7.05 27.10
N ASN A 204 -10.85 7.03 26.06
CA ASN A 204 -9.41 6.82 26.13
C ASN A 204 -8.99 5.43 26.65
N ASP A 205 -9.87 4.43 26.56
CA ASP A 205 -9.51 3.05 26.85
C ASP A 205 -8.87 2.43 25.61
N ALA A 206 -7.75 1.72 25.80
CA ALA A 206 -7.06 1.04 24.70
C ALA A 206 -7.95 -0.05 24.10
N LEU A 207 -8.09 -0.04 22.77
CA LEU A 207 -8.82 -1.08 22.06
C LEU A 207 -8.09 -2.42 22.17
N ILE A 208 -8.88 -3.49 22.21
CA ILE A 208 -8.35 -4.85 22.24
C ILE A 208 -7.62 -5.14 20.94
N LEU A 209 -6.38 -5.61 21.04
CA LEU A 209 -5.58 -6.03 19.92
C LEU A 209 -6.11 -7.36 19.36
N ASP A 210 -6.33 -7.44 18.05
CA ASP A 210 -6.65 -8.71 17.38
C ASP A 210 -5.41 -9.61 17.38
N ASN A 211 -5.43 -10.63 18.24
CA ASN A 211 -4.36 -11.62 18.36
C ASN A 211 -4.49 -12.81 17.39
N THR A 212 -5.62 -12.92 16.66
CA THR A 212 -5.90 -14.06 15.78
C THR A 212 -5.43 -13.83 14.35
N GLN A 213 -5.62 -12.62 13.83
CA GLN A 213 -5.16 -12.23 12.49
C GLN A 213 -4.14 -11.08 12.52
N THR A 214 -3.77 -10.64 13.73
CA THR A 214 -2.78 -9.60 14.02
C THR A 214 -3.22 -8.23 13.50
N GLY A 215 -3.59 -7.37 14.44
CA GLY A 215 -3.84 -5.95 14.17
C GLY A 215 -2.60 -5.20 13.69
N LEU A 216 -2.81 -3.97 13.21
CA LEU A 216 -1.71 -3.04 12.92
C LEU A 216 -1.27 -2.26 14.16
N GLN A 217 -2.07 -2.24 15.23
CA GLN A 217 -1.74 -1.53 16.47
C GLN A 217 -0.39 -1.96 17.04
N HIS A 218 0.37 -0.99 17.56
CA HIS A 218 1.68 -1.22 18.19
C HIS A 218 2.60 -2.07 17.31
N SER A 219 2.87 -1.59 16.10
CA SER A 219 3.61 -2.36 15.11
C SER A 219 4.43 -1.49 14.18
N ASP A 220 5.43 -2.06 13.52
CA ASP A 220 6.25 -1.40 12.52
C ASP A 220 6.29 -2.17 11.20
N ARG A 221 6.54 -1.41 10.13
CA ARG A 221 6.70 -1.89 8.76
C ARG A 221 7.91 -1.21 8.13
N LEU A 222 8.77 -2.00 7.50
CA LEU A 222 9.90 -1.57 6.70
C LEU A 222 9.81 -2.20 5.31
N ASP A 223 9.81 -1.37 4.28
CA ASP A 223 9.89 -1.79 2.88
C ASP A 223 11.14 -1.16 2.23
N VAL A 224 12.09 -2.00 1.82
CA VAL A 224 13.26 -1.60 1.05
C VAL A 224 13.13 -2.22 -0.34
N MET A 225 13.01 -1.38 -1.37
CA MET A 225 12.75 -1.84 -2.73
C MET A 225 13.77 -1.26 -3.72
N GLY A 226 14.28 -2.11 -4.60
CA GLY A 226 15.09 -1.74 -5.75
C GLY A 226 14.41 -2.16 -7.05
N THR A 227 14.35 -1.26 -8.02
CA THR A 227 13.93 -1.58 -9.39
C THR A 227 15.03 -1.15 -10.37
N GLY A 228 15.29 -1.94 -11.39
CA GLY A 228 16.24 -1.59 -12.44
C GLY A 228 15.77 -2.09 -13.80
N THR A 229 15.99 -1.27 -14.83
CA THR A 229 15.73 -1.60 -16.23
C THR A 229 17.03 -1.43 -17.00
N ILE A 230 17.35 -2.40 -17.86
CA ILE A 230 18.48 -2.33 -18.79
C ILE A 230 17.93 -2.60 -20.19
N GLU A 231 18.11 -1.63 -21.08
CA GLU A 231 17.87 -1.78 -22.51
C GLU A 231 19.08 -2.50 -23.13
N ILE A 232 18.86 -3.74 -23.58
CA ILE A 232 19.89 -4.53 -24.25
C ILE A 232 20.03 -4.07 -25.70
N ASP A 233 18.90 -3.80 -26.36
CA ASP A 233 18.78 -3.15 -27.67
C ASP A 233 17.35 -2.60 -27.86
N GLU A 234 17.05 -2.06 -29.04
CA GLU A 234 15.76 -1.44 -29.38
C GLU A 234 14.53 -2.34 -29.18
N ASN A 235 14.71 -3.67 -29.06
CA ASN A 235 13.61 -4.63 -28.93
C ASN A 235 13.72 -5.52 -27.68
N ARG A 236 14.75 -5.34 -26.85
CA ARG A 236 15.02 -6.23 -25.70
C ARG A 236 15.40 -5.42 -24.48
N GLN A 237 14.58 -5.55 -23.44
CA GLN A 237 14.86 -5.01 -22.12
C GLN A 237 14.97 -6.13 -21.07
N LEU A 238 15.73 -5.88 -20.02
CA LEU A 238 15.78 -6.68 -18.80
C LEU A 238 15.32 -5.81 -17.62
N GLN A 239 14.26 -6.25 -16.94
CA GLN A 239 13.77 -5.61 -15.72
C GLN A 239 14.05 -6.50 -14.51
N LEU A 240 14.53 -5.88 -13.43
CA LEU A 240 14.78 -6.53 -12.15
C LEU A 240 14.11 -5.75 -11.04
N VAL A 241 13.37 -6.47 -10.19
CA VAL A 241 12.79 -5.93 -8.96
C VAL A 241 13.29 -6.77 -7.80
N THR A 242 13.77 -6.09 -6.75
CA THR A 242 14.20 -6.70 -5.50
C THR A 242 13.50 -6.00 -4.35
N GLN A 243 13.07 -6.76 -3.36
CA GLN A 243 12.34 -6.21 -2.22
C GLN A 243 12.72 -6.96 -0.95
N TYR A 244 12.93 -6.20 0.12
CA TYR A 244 12.93 -6.68 1.48
C TYR A 244 11.80 -5.99 2.24
N TYR A 245 10.80 -6.78 2.63
CA TYR A 245 9.64 -6.30 3.35
C TYR A 245 9.55 -6.99 4.71
N LYS A 246 9.46 -6.20 5.78
CA LYS A 246 9.29 -6.68 7.14
C LYS A 246 8.17 -5.92 7.81
N SER A 247 7.25 -6.66 8.41
CA SER A 247 6.10 -6.11 9.13
C SER A 247 5.99 -6.89 10.42
N GLN A 248 6.17 -6.24 11.57
CA GLN A 248 6.24 -6.90 12.89
C GLN A 248 5.47 -6.11 13.96
N GLY A 249 4.94 -6.79 14.97
CA GLY A 249 4.37 -6.17 16.16
C GLY A 249 5.43 -5.91 17.23
N ASP A 250 5.19 -4.91 18.07
CA ASP A 250 5.93 -4.62 19.30
C ASP A 250 5.53 -5.62 20.42
N ASP A 251 6.09 -5.45 21.62
CA ASP A 251 5.84 -6.30 22.80
C ASP A 251 4.43 -6.15 23.43
N TYR A 252 3.49 -5.54 22.71
CA TYR A 252 2.10 -5.41 23.12
C TYR A 252 1.30 -6.67 22.78
N GLY A 253 0.40 -7.05 23.69
CA GLY A 253 -0.50 -8.18 23.44
C GLY A 253 -1.76 -8.13 24.28
N LEU A 254 -2.62 -9.12 24.03
CA LEU A 254 -3.88 -9.28 24.73
C LEU A 254 -3.66 -10.01 26.05
N TYR A 255 -3.84 -9.31 27.17
CA TYR A 255 -3.83 -9.90 28.50
C TYR A 255 -5.26 -10.31 28.92
N LEU A 256 -5.43 -11.59 29.22
CA LEU A 256 -6.72 -12.18 29.59
C LEU A 256 -6.96 -12.20 31.11
N GLY A 257 -6.18 -11.45 31.89
CA GLY A 257 -6.23 -11.50 33.34
C GLY A 257 -5.48 -12.70 33.93
N LYS A 258 -5.17 -12.61 35.22
CA LYS A 258 -4.52 -13.69 35.97
C LYS A 258 -5.42 -14.94 35.92
N ASN A 259 -4.84 -16.10 35.61
CA ASN A 259 -5.57 -17.35 35.44
C ASN A 259 -6.72 -17.26 34.41
N MET A 260 -6.59 -16.42 33.37
CA MET A 260 -7.60 -16.20 32.34
C MET A 260 -8.94 -15.69 32.89
N SER A 261 -8.92 -14.83 33.92
CA SER A 261 -10.14 -14.33 34.55
C SER A 261 -11.11 -13.62 33.59
N ALA A 262 -10.60 -13.06 32.49
CA ALA A 262 -11.44 -12.48 31.43
C ALA A 262 -12.28 -13.53 30.68
N VAL A 263 -11.83 -14.78 30.65
CA VAL A 263 -12.56 -15.91 30.04
C VAL A 263 -13.49 -16.57 31.04
N THR A 264 -13.13 -16.60 32.32
CA THR A 264 -13.97 -17.21 33.38
C THR A 264 -15.10 -16.30 33.87
N GLY A 265 -15.10 -15.02 33.48
CA GLY A 265 -16.13 -14.04 33.82
C GLY A 265 -15.80 -13.16 35.03
N ASP A 266 -14.62 -13.34 35.64
CA ASP A 266 -14.18 -12.63 36.84
C ASP A 266 -13.25 -11.44 36.55
N GLY A 267 -13.02 -11.13 35.28
CA GLY A 267 -12.09 -10.09 34.84
C GLY A 267 -12.43 -9.50 33.47
N LYS A 268 -11.61 -8.54 33.04
CA LYS A 268 -11.67 -7.94 31.70
C LYS A 268 -10.36 -8.16 30.97
N ALA A 269 -10.45 -8.44 29.67
CA ALA A 269 -9.28 -8.49 28.80
C ALA A 269 -8.89 -7.06 28.40
N PHE A 270 -7.59 -6.81 28.27
CA PHE A 270 -7.06 -5.52 27.83
C PHE A 270 -5.71 -5.69 27.12
N THR A 271 -5.35 -4.68 26.32
CA THR A 271 -4.07 -4.61 25.64
C THR A 271 -3.01 -4.03 26.58
N THR A 272 -1.86 -4.70 26.70
CA THR A 272 -0.74 -4.25 27.55
C THR A 272 0.59 -4.67 26.94
N ASP A 273 1.65 -3.95 27.28
CA ASP A 273 3.03 -4.31 26.97
C ASP A 273 3.62 -5.32 27.97
N GLY A 274 4.81 -5.85 27.66
CA GLY A 274 5.60 -6.63 28.60
C GLY A 274 5.08 -8.05 28.87
N LEU A 275 4.41 -8.65 27.89
CA LEU A 275 3.88 -10.02 27.99
C LEU A 275 4.88 -11.13 27.62
N ASN A 276 6.16 -10.76 27.41
CA ASN A 276 7.27 -11.68 27.16
C ASN A 276 7.95 -12.16 28.45
#